data_AF-A0A4Q5AJE4-F1
#
_entry.id   AF-A0A4Q5AJE4-F1
#
_cell.length_a   1.000
_cell.length_b   1.000
_cell.length_c   1.000
_cell.angle_alpha   90.00
_cell.angle_beta   90.00
_cell.angle_gamma   90.00
#
_symmetry.space_group_name_H-M   'P 1'
#
loop_
_entity.id
_entity.type
_entity.pdbx_description
1 polymer ?
#
loop_
_entity_poly.entity_id
_entity_poly.type
_entity_poly.pdbx_seq_one_letter_code
_entity_poly.pdbx_strand_id
1 'polypeptide(L)'
;MADDIEITQTEETIDTNTAQPAPQAATSLTQEERDLIAAMPYEEARDKLVQAVRALENGGLSLDQSMRQWEIGEALAQRAESLLAGVRARLDAAQAQQAQTASTAGTQENLQ
;
A
#
# COMPACT_ATOMS: atom_id res chain seq x y z
N MET A 1 31.59 12.10 56.10
CA MET A 1 31.98 11.45 54.83
C MET A 1 30.91 10.44 54.50
N ALA A 2 29.78 10.96 54.00
CA ALA A 2 28.65 10.22 53.49
C ALA A 2 28.22 11.03 52.27
N ASP A 3 28.47 10.53 51.07
CA ASP A 3 27.92 11.09 49.84
C ASP A 3 26.73 10.22 49.47
N ASP A 4 25.56 10.64 49.95
CA ASP A 4 24.25 10.23 49.44
C ASP A 4 24.07 10.92 48.07
N ILE A 5 24.01 10.14 47.00
CA ILE A 5 23.66 10.66 45.68
C ILE A 5 22.14 10.78 45.62
N GLU A 6 21.66 12.01 45.76
CA GLU A 6 20.27 12.39 45.61
C GLU A 6 19.87 12.27 44.13
N ILE A 7 19.18 11.18 43.76
CA ILE A 7 18.60 11.03 42.42
C ILE A 7 17.34 11.91 42.38
N THR A 8 17.49 13.11 41.83
CA THR A 8 16.35 13.99 41.53
C THR A 8 15.51 13.33 40.44
N GLN A 9 14.26 12.97 40.75
CA GLN A 9 13.27 12.55 39.77
C GLN A 9 12.90 13.77 38.90
N THR A 10 13.38 13.79 37.66
CA THR A 10 12.80 14.64 36.62
C THR A 10 11.53 13.97 36.11
N GLU A 11 10.38 14.44 36.59
CA GLU A 11 9.08 14.19 35.97
C GLU A 11 9.04 14.94 34.63
N GLU A 12 9.48 14.27 33.56
CA GLU A 12 9.21 14.73 32.20
C GLU A 12 7.76 14.36 31.87
N THR A 13 6.90 15.37 31.88
CA THR A 13 5.51 15.28 31.46
C THR A 13 5.51 15.01 29.96
N ILE A 14 5.32 13.75 29.58
CA ILE A 14 5.19 13.36 28.17
C ILE A 14 3.80 13.81 27.70
N ASP A 15 3.74 14.97 27.06
CA ASP A 15 2.57 15.43 26.33
C ASP A 15 2.29 14.42 25.21
N THR A 16 1.24 13.63 25.40
CA THR A 16 0.78 12.60 24.46
C THR A 16 -0.05 13.24 23.35
N ASN A 17 0.57 14.07 22.52
CA ASN A 17 -0.04 14.48 21.26
C ASN A 17 0.96 14.83 20.16
N THR A 18 1.79 13.85 19.79
CA THR A 18 2.33 13.77 18.44
C THR A 18 2.06 12.37 17.93
N ALA A 19 1.00 12.22 17.14
CA ALA A 19 0.80 11.06 16.28
C ALA A 19 1.95 11.04 15.26
N GLN A 20 3.10 10.52 15.68
CA GLN A 20 4.26 10.31 14.83
C GLN A 20 3.94 9.11 13.94
N PRO A 21 3.81 9.27 12.61
CA PRO A 21 3.72 8.11 11.75
C PRO A 21 4.98 7.28 11.95
N ALA A 22 4.79 5.97 12.17
CA ALA A 22 5.83 4.96 12.35
C ALA A 22 6.98 5.14 11.33
N PRO A 23 8.22 4.69 11.63
CA PRO A 23 9.37 4.91 10.75
C PRO A 23 9.12 4.16 9.44
N GLN A 24 8.57 4.85 8.45
CA GLN A 24 8.51 4.39 7.08
C GLN A 24 9.97 4.22 6.67
N ALA A 25 10.38 2.99 6.38
CA ALA A 25 11.71 2.68 5.85
C ALA A 25 12.08 3.77 4.83
N ALA A 26 13.29 4.31 4.94
CA ALA A 26 13.75 5.51 4.23
C ALA A 26 13.57 5.38 2.70
N THR A 27 12.35 5.65 2.23
CA THR A 27 12.03 5.56 0.82
C THR A 27 12.37 6.88 0.17
N SER A 28 13.01 6.86 -1.00
CA SER A 28 13.36 8.10 -1.69
C SER A 28 12.14 8.75 -2.38
N LEU A 29 11.01 8.05 -2.44
CA LEU A 29 9.74 8.54 -2.97
C LEU A 29 9.10 9.57 -2.03
N THR A 30 8.69 10.69 -2.60
CA THR A 30 7.89 11.70 -1.90
C THR A 30 6.43 11.24 -1.73
N GLN A 31 5.69 11.87 -0.82
CA GLN A 31 4.26 11.56 -0.66
C GLN A 31 3.47 11.92 -1.92
N GLU A 32 3.78 13.05 -2.56
CA GLU A 32 3.13 13.47 -3.81
C GLU A 32 3.32 12.43 -4.92
N GLU A 33 4.53 11.89 -5.10
CA GLU A 33 4.78 10.82 -6.08
C GLU A 33 3.96 9.56 -5.78
N ARG A 34 3.84 9.17 -4.50
CA ARG A 34 3.01 8.04 -4.10
C ARG A 34 1.53 8.29 -4.38
N ASP A 35 1.04 9.49 -4.11
CA ASP A 35 -0.37 9.85 -4.35
C ASP A 35 -0.68 9.87 -5.85
N LEU A 36 0.25 10.35 -6.67
CA LEU A 36 0.15 10.28 -8.13
C LEU A 36 0.08 8.83 -8.62
N ILE A 37 0.96 7.94 -8.13
CA ILE A 37 0.92 6.51 -8.45
C ILE A 37 -0.40 5.88 -7.97
N ALA A 38 -0.85 6.22 -6.77
CA ALA A 38 -2.11 5.75 -6.21
C ALA A 38 -3.35 6.24 -6.99
N ALA A 39 -3.24 7.30 -7.78
CA ALA A 39 -4.31 7.78 -8.64
C ALA A 39 -4.32 7.11 -10.03
N MET A 40 -3.22 6.46 -10.46
CA MET A 40 -3.07 5.94 -11.83
C MET A 40 -4.07 4.82 -12.15
N PRO A 41 -4.61 4.76 -13.38
CA PRO A 41 -5.34 3.61 -13.87
C PRO A 41 -4.41 2.41 -14.11
N TYR A 42 -4.97 1.21 -14.20
CA TYR A 42 -4.21 -0.04 -14.29
C TYR A 42 -3.22 -0.07 -15.46
N GLU A 43 -3.68 0.25 -16.68
CA GLU A 43 -2.80 0.20 -17.87
C GLU A 43 -1.65 1.20 -17.77
N GLU A 44 -1.88 2.40 -17.22
CA GLU A 44 -0.81 3.38 -17.03
C GLU A 44 0.20 2.91 -15.98
N ALA A 45 -0.28 2.38 -14.85
CA ALA A 45 0.59 1.82 -13.81
C ALA A 45 1.45 0.67 -14.36
N ARG A 46 0.85 -0.22 -15.15
CA ARG A 46 1.52 -1.34 -15.83
C ARG A 46 2.57 -0.85 -16.83
N ASP A 47 2.23 0.11 -17.69
CA ASP A 47 3.17 0.64 -18.68
C ASP A 47 4.38 1.32 -18.04
N LYS A 48 4.14 2.12 -16.99
CA LYS A 48 5.21 2.73 -16.21
C LYS A 48 6.05 1.69 -15.47
N LEU A 49 5.44 0.62 -14.96
CA LEU A 49 6.17 -0.49 -14.33
C LEU A 49 7.11 -1.15 -15.33
N VAL A 50 6.64 -1.43 -16.56
CA VAL A 50 7.48 -1.98 -17.62
C VAL A 50 8.65 -1.04 -17.96
N GLN A 51 8.40 0.28 -18.00
CA GLN A 51 9.47 1.26 -18.22
C GLN A 51 10.50 1.25 -17.07
N ALA A 52 10.04 1.16 -15.82
CA ALA A 52 10.91 1.08 -14.66
C ALA A 52 11.80 -0.17 -14.69
N VAL A 53 11.23 -1.33 -15.01
CA VAL A 53 11.98 -2.59 -15.16
C VAL A 53 13.00 -2.48 -16.29
N ARG A 54 12.61 -1.96 -17.47
CA ARG A 54 13.53 -1.77 -18.59
C ARG A 54 14.69 -0.84 -18.25
N ALA A 55 14.44 0.22 -17.49
CA ALA A 55 15.50 1.13 -17.04
C ALA A 55 16.52 0.42 -16.15
N LEU A 56 16.07 -0.47 -15.27
CA LEU A 56 16.95 -1.30 -14.44
C LEU A 56 17.72 -2.34 -15.27
N GLU A 57 17.05 -3.01 -16.20
CA GLU A 57 17.65 -4.04 -17.07
C GLU A 57 18.71 -3.48 -18.02
N ASN A 58 18.49 -2.28 -18.55
CA ASN A 58 19.45 -1.61 -19.42
C ASN A 58 20.76 -1.25 -18.69
N GLY A 59 20.70 -1.11 -17.36
CA GLY A 59 21.81 -0.61 -16.55
C GLY A 59 22.19 0.84 -16.88
N GLY A 60 23.37 1.27 -16.41
CA GLY A 60 23.88 2.63 -16.64
C GLY A 60 23.37 3.70 -15.66
N LEU A 61 22.49 3.33 -14.72
CA LEU A 61 22.11 4.15 -13.57
C LEU A 61 23.16 4.03 -12.45
N SER A 62 23.34 5.10 -11.67
CA SER A 62 24.07 5.00 -10.40
C SER A 62 23.32 4.10 -9.40
N LEU A 63 23.96 3.73 -8.30
CA LEU A 63 23.32 2.93 -7.25
C LEU A 63 22.06 3.64 -6.70
N ASP A 64 22.18 4.92 -6.34
CA ASP A 64 21.06 5.70 -5.81
C ASP A 64 19.91 5.83 -6.81
N GLN A 65 20.24 6.01 -8.10
CA GLN A 65 19.24 6.06 -9.17
C GLN A 65 18.57 4.71 -9.37
N SER A 66 19.32 3.62 -9.32
CA SER A 66 18.80 2.25 -9.44
C SER A 66 17.87 1.92 -8.27
N MET A 67 18.25 2.32 -7.04
CA MET A 67 17.41 2.17 -5.85
C MET A 67 16.11 2.95 -5.99
N ARG A 68 16.16 4.24 -6.35
CA ARG A 68 14.94 5.04 -6.60
C ARG A 68 14.06 4.42 -7.68
N GLN A 69 14.65 3.95 -8.78
CA GLN A 69 13.92 3.34 -9.88
C GLN A 69 13.22 2.03 -9.45
N TRP A 70 13.86 1.25 -8.59
CA TRP A 70 13.26 0.06 -7.98
C TRP A 70 12.08 0.42 -7.08
N GLU A 71 12.21 1.44 -6.23
CA GLU A 71 11.11 1.89 -5.36
C GLU A 71 9.88 2.37 -6.15
N ILE A 72 10.11 3.11 -7.24
CA ILE A 72 9.05 3.49 -8.18
C ILE A 72 8.38 2.25 -8.77
N GLY A 73 9.18 1.26 -9.17
CA GLY A 73 8.68 -0.03 -9.66
C GLY A 73 7.80 -0.76 -8.65
N GLU A 74 8.25 -0.87 -7.40
CA GLU A 74 7.47 -1.47 -6.30
C GLU A 74 6.12 -0.78 -6.09
N ALA A 75 6.12 0.56 -6.03
CA ALA A 75 4.89 1.33 -5.85
C ALA A 75 3.90 1.11 -7.02
N LEU A 76 4.41 1.06 -8.26
CA LEU A 76 3.59 0.80 -9.45
C LEU A 76 3.03 -0.63 -9.48
N ALA A 77 3.84 -1.62 -9.09
CA ALA A 77 3.41 -3.01 -8.98
C ALA A 77 2.29 -3.17 -7.94
N GLN A 78 2.47 -2.58 -6.75
CA GLN A 78 1.46 -2.60 -5.70
C GLN A 78 0.15 -1.94 -6.14
N ARG A 79 0.23 -0.83 -6.89
CA ARG A 79 -0.95 -0.19 -7.47
C ARG A 79 -1.69 -1.12 -8.45
N ALA A 80 -0.95 -1.73 -9.37
CA ALA A 80 -1.53 -2.62 -10.37
C ALA A 80 -2.21 -3.84 -9.70
N GLU A 81 -1.55 -4.44 -8.71
CA GLU A 81 -2.10 -5.56 -7.94
C GLU A 81 -3.38 -5.15 -7.19
N SER A 82 -3.37 -3.99 -6.52
CA SER A 82 -4.54 -3.48 -5.79
C SER A 82 -5.76 -3.30 -6.68
N LEU A 83 -5.57 -2.80 -7.91
CA LEU A 83 -6.66 -2.65 -8.88
C LEU A 83 -7.22 -4.01 -9.32
N LEU A 84 -6.35 -4.98 -9.61
CA LEU A 84 -6.77 -6.33 -9.97
C LEU A 84 -7.50 -7.04 -8.82
N ALA A 85 -7.01 -6.90 -7.59
CA ALA A 85 -7.67 -7.40 -6.40
C ALA A 85 -9.07 -6.79 -6.22
N GLY A 86 -9.21 -5.49 -6.46
CA GLY A 86 -10.51 -4.80 -6.44
C GLY A 86 -11.49 -5.34 -7.49
N VAL A 87 -11.02 -5.60 -8.72
CA VAL A 87 -11.84 -6.22 -9.77
C VAL A 87 -12.25 -7.63 -9.38
N ARG A 88 -11.33 -8.43 -8.84
CA ARG A 88 -11.61 -9.80 -8.38
C ARG A 88 -12.68 -9.82 -7.30
N ALA A 89 -12.57 -8.95 -6.29
CA ALA A 89 -13.54 -8.85 -5.21
C ALA A 89 -14.95 -8.47 -5.71
N ARG A 90 -15.03 -7.58 -6.71
CA ARG A 90 -16.32 -7.21 -7.34
C ARG A 90 -16.95 -8.38 -8.08
N LEU A 91 -16.14 -9.17 -8.79
CA LEU A 91 -16.62 -10.36 -9.49
C LEU A 91 -17.14 -11.41 -8.50
N ASP A 92 -16.42 -11.65 -7.42
CA ASP A 92 -16.82 -12.62 -6.39
C ASP A 92 -18.13 -12.19 -5.70
N ALA A 93 -18.28 -10.89 -5.40
CA ALA A 93 -19.52 -10.36 -4.84
C ALA A 93 -20.72 -10.50 -5.81
N ALA A 94 -20.51 -10.24 -7.11
CA ALA A 94 -21.56 -10.40 -8.11
C ALA A 94 -22.00 -11.87 -8.26
N GLN A 95 -21.04 -12.81 -8.22
CA GLN A 95 -21.31 -14.25 -8.28
C GLN A 95 -22.09 -14.73 -7.03
N ALA A 96 -21.69 -14.27 -5.84
CA ALA A 96 -22.41 -14.59 -4.60
C ALA A 96 -23.86 -14.08 -4.63
N GLN A 97 -24.08 -12.86 -5.13
CA GLN A 97 -25.42 -12.29 -5.27
C GLN A 97 -26.29 -13.12 -6.23
N GLN A 98 -25.74 -13.55 -7.37
CA GLN A 98 -26.46 -14.40 -8.32
C GLN A 98 -26.86 -15.76 -7.70
N ALA A 99 -25.95 -16.38 -6.95
CA ALA A 99 -26.24 -17.65 -6.26
C ALA A 99 -27.35 -17.50 -5.20
N GLN A 100 -27.37 -16.39 -4.47
CA GLN A 100 -28.43 -16.07 -3.50
C GLN A 100 -29.78 -15.90 -4.20
N THR A 101 -29.84 -15.10 -5.28
CA THR A 101 -31.07 -14.91 -6.06
C THR A 101 -31.60 -16.23 -6.62
N ALA A 102 -30.73 -17.10 -7.14
CA ALA A 102 -31.12 -18.43 -7.63
C ALA A 102 -31.70 -19.32 -6.51
N SER A 103 -31.11 -19.28 -5.31
CA SER A 103 -31.58 -20.05 -4.14
C SER A 103 -32.94 -19.57 -3.65
N THR A 104 -33.19 -18.25 -3.64
CA THR A 104 -34.49 -17.68 -3.31
C THR A 104 -35.56 -18.06 -4.34
N ALA A 105 -35.24 -17.99 -5.64
CA ALA A 105 -36.17 -18.38 -6.71
C ALA A 105 -36.53 -19.88 -6.64
N GLY A 106 -35.56 -20.76 -6.45
CA GLY A 106 -35.79 -22.21 -6.32
C GLY A 106 -36.60 -22.59 -5.07
N THR A 107 -36.51 -21.80 -4.00
CA THR A 107 -37.35 -22.01 -2.80
C THR A 107 -38.80 -21.61 -3.05
N GLN A 108 -39.07 -20.56 -3.84
CA GLN A 108 -40.43 -20.15 -4.20
C GLN A 108 -41.12 -21.12 -5.15
N GLU A 109 -40.39 -21.71 -6.10
CA GLU A 109 -40.93 -22.69 -7.06
C GLU A 109 -41.43 -23.97 -6.37
N ASN A 110 -40.80 -24.37 -5.26
CA ASN A 110 -41.17 -25.58 -4.51
C ASN A 110 -42.36 -25.39 -3.53
N LEU A 111 -42.93 -24.18 -3.49
CA LEU A 111 -44.04 -23.81 -2.59
C LEU A 111 -45.37 -23.59 -3.34
N GLN A 112 -45.42 -23.84 -4.66
CA GLN A 112 -46.64 -23.76 -5.49
C GLN A 112 -47.11 -25.15 -5.90
#